data_AF-R7L8Q8-F1
#
_entry.id   AF-R7L8Q8-F1
#
_cell.length_a   1.000
_cell.length_b   1.000
_cell.length_c   1.000
_cell.angle_alpha   90.00
_cell.angle_beta   90.00
_cell.angle_gamma   90.00
#
_symmetry.space_group_name_H-M   'P 1'
#
loop_
_entity.id
_entity.type
_entity.pdbx_description
1 polymer ?
#
loop_
_entity_poly.entity_id
_entity_poly.type
_entity_poly.pdbx_seq_one_letter_code
_entity_poly.pdbx_strand_id
1 'polypeptide(L)'
;MIFANRFYYYENSSVLKNFSIIILSLSAFSVKAETVYWVGGGTWSDGHTSAWNSAGSWSSGTVPNETSDIIFDKNYLTGYAGAFLGSDLHIKINNLKIDSNYGSFQVRQDANSIFEITGDFIKENYSETLFCYTSNNPSSAPILKIGGNLQVGTADYVGPGTNILLIGADRDSSIYGWGGPKTLTINGNIDLYNACQLKLNVGTTTTTYDTSDPAVYIGGVINMHRGTGEMAGKNPALYLINRSDKAPAGTTTVISCNGVSGEGAITTSIGSEAVASKPILHLRNSEDQNFFGWLSESQYASSKIIMEGTATQTFSGSKIAWTGGIEVRSGTLLITGRATESGSNVNHGDLDMLGGQFGILAGSASTQGVFWMNNLNYTSGDILLNVNTSTSDMIKLDGTIIDKGFSDGVNFILSGNLDLLVDNFVKIVEWATISEIADSDYHANKYGDLNAVFDSRDDGLYVMYTAVPEPATFAAFFGTIALAIAALRKRN
;
A
#
# COMPACT_ATOMS: atom_id res chain seq x y z
N MET A 1 7.01 73.46 -20.13
CA MET A 1 5.55 73.52 -19.90
C MET A 1 5.16 72.15 -19.36
N ILE A 2 5.44 71.80 -18.09
CA ILE A 2 4.78 72.09 -16.80
C ILE A 2 3.25 71.89 -16.79
N PHE A 3 2.83 71.08 -15.80
CA PHE A 3 1.50 70.66 -15.28
C PHE A 3 1.01 69.30 -15.82
N ALA A 4 1.09 68.15 -15.12
CA ALA A 4 0.86 67.74 -13.71
C ALA A 4 -0.62 67.49 -13.32
N ASN A 5 -0.88 66.25 -12.87
CA ASN A 5 -1.92 65.73 -11.93
C ASN A 5 -2.45 64.36 -12.44
N ARG A 6 -2.63 63.30 -11.64
CA ARG A 6 -2.69 63.13 -10.17
C ARG A 6 -2.41 61.66 -9.80
N PHE A 7 -1.86 61.49 -8.61
CA PHE A 7 -1.60 60.25 -7.86
C PHE A 7 -2.88 59.53 -7.39
N TYR A 8 -2.81 58.21 -7.18
CA TYR A 8 -3.22 57.57 -5.92
C TYR A 8 -2.34 56.35 -5.60
N TYR A 9 -1.92 56.30 -4.33
CA TYR A 9 -1.17 55.27 -3.61
C TYR A 9 -1.99 54.00 -3.38
N TYR A 10 -1.32 52.84 -3.24
CA TYR A 10 -1.46 51.99 -2.05
C TYR A 10 -0.16 51.24 -1.77
N GLU A 11 0.21 51.25 -0.49
CA GLU A 11 1.48 50.80 0.09
C GLU A 11 1.50 49.29 0.38
N ASN A 12 2.71 48.74 0.33
CA ASN A 12 3.35 47.79 1.25
C ASN A 12 2.64 46.53 1.78
N SER A 13 3.23 45.41 1.37
CA SER A 13 3.82 44.34 2.21
C SER A 13 3.01 43.68 3.33
N SER A 14 2.75 42.39 3.14
CA SER A 14 2.86 41.34 4.17
C SER A 14 3.11 40.02 3.44
N VAL A 15 4.35 39.55 3.25
CA VAL A 15 5.16 38.85 4.25
C VAL A 15 4.36 37.76 4.99
N LEU A 16 4.69 36.50 4.67
CA LEU A 16 4.56 35.28 5.48
C LEU A 16 3.16 34.94 6.03
N LYS A 17 2.51 33.97 5.38
CA LYS A 17 1.76 32.94 6.10
C LYS A 17 2.20 31.56 5.63
N ASN A 18 3.39 31.17 6.05
CA ASN A 18 3.71 29.76 6.28
C ASN A 18 2.71 29.25 7.32
N PHE A 19 1.73 28.46 6.87
CA PHE A 19 0.94 27.66 7.80
C PHE A 19 1.82 26.49 8.25
N SER A 20 2.61 26.71 9.30
CA SER A 20 3.08 25.61 10.14
C SER A 20 1.87 25.06 10.87
N ILE A 21 1.39 23.88 10.45
CA ILE A 21 0.47 23.08 11.25
C ILE A 21 1.26 22.58 12.46
N ILE A 22 1.11 23.26 13.58
CA ILE A 22 1.48 22.72 14.89
C ILE A 22 0.32 21.82 15.31
N ILE A 23 0.52 20.50 15.24
CA ILE A 23 -0.37 19.56 15.92
C ILE A 23 -0.09 19.72 17.42
N LEU A 24 -0.93 20.52 18.08
CA LEU A 24 -1.03 20.54 19.54
C LEU A 24 -1.82 19.29 19.94
N SER A 25 -1.11 18.26 20.42
CA SER A 25 -1.72 17.18 21.17
C SER A 25 -2.31 17.74 22.46
N LEU A 26 -3.64 17.87 22.53
CA LEU A 26 -4.33 18.18 23.77
C LEU A 26 -4.23 16.96 24.70
N SER A 27 -3.34 17.09 25.68
CA SER A 27 -3.15 16.17 26.79
C SER A 27 -4.41 16.09 27.67
N ALA A 28 -5.09 14.96 27.62
CA ALA A 28 -5.89 14.52 28.76
C ALA A 28 -4.92 14.25 29.92
N PHE A 29 -5.30 14.67 31.14
CA PHE A 29 -4.53 14.44 32.36
C PHE A 29 -4.20 12.94 32.53
N SER A 30 -3.00 12.55 32.10
CA SER A 30 -2.36 11.32 32.55
C SER A 30 -1.37 11.70 33.64
N VAL A 31 -1.29 10.87 34.69
CA VAL A 31 -0.21 10.88 35.68
C VAL A 31 1.10 11.16 34.94
N LYS A 32 1.89 12.15 35.39
CA LYS A 32 3.13 12.55 34.73
C LYS A 32 3.98 11.30 34.52
N ALA A 33 4.03 10.80 33.30
CA ALA A 33 4.71 9.55 33.01
C ALA A 33 6.18 9.69 33.44
N GLU A 34 6.68 8.69 34.15
CA GLU A 34 8.06 8.74 34.63
C GLU A 34 8.98 8.48 33.43
N THR A 35 9.86 9.43 33.11
CA THR A 35 10.88 9.22 32.09
C THR A 35 12.01 8.36 32.67
N VAL A 36 12.21 7.18 32.09
CA VAL A 36 13.21 6.20 32.53
C VAL A 36 14.16 5.88 31.38
N TYR A 37 15.46 5.89 31.66
CA TYR A 37 16.49 5.60 30.67
C TYR A 37 16.98 4.17 30.79
N TRP A 38 17.20 3.54 29.64
CA TRP A 38 17.88 2.24 29.59
C TRP A 38 19.37 2.43 29.94
N VAL A 39 19.83 1.76 31.00
CA VAL A 39 21.25 1.74 31.40
C VAL A 39 21.92 0.38 31.21
N GLY A 40 21.12 -0.66 30.93
CA GLY A 40 21.61 -2.03 30.74
C GLY A 40 22.62 -2.16 29.59
N GLY A 41 23.55 -3.10 29.73
CA GLY A 41 24.56 -3.42 28.72
C GLY A 41 24.44 -4.85 28.20
N GLY A 42 24.97 -5.13 27.01
CA GLY A 42 25.16 -6.51 26.55
C GLY A 42 25.48 -6.66 25.07
N THR A 43 26.21 -7.71 24.71
CA THR A 43 26.74 -7.91 23.35
C THR A 43 25.66 -8.31 22.33
N TRP A 44 25.88 -7.93 21.07
CA TRP A 44 25.04 -8.25 19.91
C TRP A 44 24.93 -9.77 19.62
N SER A 45 25.86 -10.58 20.14
CA SER A 45 26.04 -11.97 19.73
C SER A 45 25.81 -13.03 20.81
N ASP A 46 25.63 -12.67 22.08
CA ASP A 46 25.76 -13.65 23.18
C ASP A 46 24.65 -13.53 24.24
N GLY A 47 24.53 -14.56 25.09
CA GLY A 47 23.61 -14.62 26.24
C GLY A 47 23.91 -13.62 27.38
N HIS A 48 24.57 -12.50 27.07
CA HIS A 48 24.97 -11.44 27.99
C HIS A 48 24.18 -10.14 27.79
N THR A 49 23.04 -10.21 27.11
CA THR A 49 22.10 -9.09 26.96
C THR A 49 21.42 -8.80 28.31
N SER A 50 21.44 -7.55 28.78
CA SER A 50 20.78 -7.18 30.04
C SER A 50 19.29 -7.49 29.99
N ALA A 51 18.79 -8.09 31.07
CA ALA A 51 17.38 -8.41 31.20
C ALA A 51 16.56 -7.14 31.42
N TRP A 52 15.48 -6.99 30.65
CA TRP A 52 14.49 -5.91 30.81
C TRP A 52 13.92 -5.89 32.23
N ASN A 53 13.67 -7.06 32.80
CA ASN A 53 13.07 -7.20 34.13
C ASN A 53 14.07 -7.06 35.30
N SER A 54 15.30 -6.61 35.03
CA SER A 54 16.26 -6.29 36.08
C SER A 54 16.18 -4.80 36.40
N ALA A 55 15.93 -4.47 37.67
CA ALA A 55 15.90 -3.09 38.16
C ALA A 55 17.20 -2.32 37.89
N GLY A 56 18.35 -3.02 37.88
CA GLY A 56 19.66 -2.45 37.56
C GLY A 56 19.86 -2.08 36.09
N SER A 57 18.95 -2.49 35.20
CA SER A 57 18.95 -2.11 33.78
C SER A 57 18.33 -0.73 33.52
N TRP A 58 17.83 -0.05 34.57
CA TRP A 58 17.06 1.19 34.45
C TRP A 58 17.60 2.32 35.35
N SER A 59 17.59 3.55 34.83
CA SER A 59 18.07 4.72 35.56
C SER A 59 17.27 5.05 36.83
N SER A 60 16.01 4.61 36.89
CA SER A 60 15.15 4.78 38.08
C SER A 60 15.47 3.79 39.21
N GLY A 61 16.25 2.74 38.93
CA GLY A 61 16.46 1.63 39.86
C GLY A 61 15.21 0.76 40.07
N THR A 62 14.22 0.87 39.18
CA THR A 62 12.96 0.09 39.19
C THR A 62 12.66 -0.42 37.78
N VAL A 63 11.97 -1.55 37.67
CA VAL A 63 11.52 -2.06 36.36
C VAL A 63 10.35 -1.18 35.88
N PRO A 64 10.41 -0.64 34.66
CA PRO A 64 9.35 0.21 34.12
C PRO A 64 8.03 -0.52 33.94
N ASN A 65 6.95 0.26 33.90
CA ASN A 65 5.58 -0.22 33.77
C ASN A 65 4.78 0.67 32.81
N GLU A 66 3.47 0.46 32.73
CA GLU A 66 2.55 1.14 31.80
C GLU A 66 2.48 2.66 31.96
N THR A 67 3.07 3.24 33.02
CA THR A 67 3.18 4.69 33.22
C THR A 67 4.57 5.25 32.91
N SER A 68 5.50 4.40 32.47
CA SER A 68 6.88 4.79 32.20
C SER A 68 7.10 5.14 30.73
N ASP A 69 7.70 6.30 30.49
CA ASP A 69 8.24 6.69 29.18
C ASP A 69 9.69 6.24 29.09
N ILE A 70 9.99 5.34 28.16
CA ILE A 70 11.31 4.76 28.02
C ILE A 70 12.14 5.50 26.98
N ILE A 71 13.38 5.83 27.34
CA ILE A 71 14.34 6.43 26.41
C ILE A 71 15.61 5.59 26.35
N PHE A 72 15.98 5.17 25.14
CA PHE A 72 17.30 4.65 24.82
C PHE A 72 18.19 5.82 24.37
N ASP A 73 19.05 6.30 25.27
CA ASP A 73 19.99 7.41 25.05
C ASP A 73 21.42 6.93 25.34
N LYS A 74 22.35 7.25 24.43
CA LYS A 74 23.74 6.79 24.51
C LYS A 74 24.45 7.29 25.76
N ASN A 75 24.05 8.45 26.29
CA ASN A 75 24.61 9.03 27.51
C ASN A 75 24.36 8.17 28.75
N TYR A 76 23.36 7.29 28.70
CA TYR A 76 22.95 6.40 29.80
C TYR A 76 23.42 4.95 29.59
N LEU A 77 23.89 4.60 28.39
CA LEU A 77 24.29 3.23 28.06
C LEU A 77 25.62 2.84 28.72
N THR A 78 25.65 1.71 29.41
CA THR A 78 26.88 1.09 29.92
C THR A 78 27.30 -0.10 29.05
N GLY A 79 28.13 0.14 28.03
CA GLY A 79 28.65 -0.91 27.15
C GLY A 79 27.88 -1.07 25.83
N TYR A 80 27.57 -2.31 25.45
CA TYR A 80 26.86 -2.61 24.20
C TYR A 80 25.34 -2.50 24.36
N ALA A 81 24.64 -2.16 23.28
CA ALA A 81 23.22 -1.86 23.29
C ALA A 81 22.34 -3.08 22.94
N GLY A 82 21.59 -3.58 23.92
CA GLY A 82 20.55 -4.58 23.69
C GLY A 82 19.75 -4.89 24.95
N ALA A 83 18.49 -5.28 24.76
CA ALA A 83 17.58 -5.66 25.85
C ALA A 83 16.97 -7.04 25.60
N PHE A 84 16.93 -7.87 26.64
CA PHE A 84 16.25 -9.18 26.62
C PHE A 84 14.97 -9.16 27.44
N LEU A 85 13.84 -9.43 26.80
CA LEU A 85 12.51 -9.31 27.39
C LEU A 85 12.07 -10.58 28.14
N GLY A 86 12.67 -11.73 27.83
CA GLY A 86 12.35 -13.02 28.46
C GLY A 86 11.14 -13.74 27.84
N SER A 87 10.87 -14.96 28.33
CA SER A 87 9.75 -15.80 27.90
C SER A 87 8.54 -15.64 28.82
N ASP A 88 7.34 -15.85 28.28
CA ASP A 88 6.06 -15.87 29.01
C ASP A 88 5.79 -14.59 29.82
N LEU A 89 6.31 -13.46 29.34
CA LEU A 89 6.22 -12.16 29.99
C LEU A 89 5.37 -11.18 29.18
N HIS A 90 4.55 -10.41 29.89
CA HIS A 90 3.84 -9.25 29.33
C HIS A 90 4.49 -7.99 29.88
N ILE A 91 5.30 -7.35 29.03
CA ILE A 91 5.92 -6.07 29.35
C ILE A 91 5.04 -4.99 28.73
N LYS A 92 4.62 -4.04 29.58
CA LYS A 92 3.77 -2.93 29.19
C LYS A 92 4.41 -1.62 29.62
N ILE A 93 4.58 -0.68 28.70
CA ILE A 93 5.14 0.65 28.92
C ILE A 93 4.29 1.74 28.25
N ASN A 94 4.49 3.01 28.61
CA ASN A 94 3.77 4.12 28.02
C ASN A 94 4.30 4.45 26.62
N ASN A 95 5.43 5.18 26.52
CA ASN A 95 6.09 5.49 25.26
C ASN A 95 7.46 4.83 25.17
N LEU A 96 7.93 4.63 23.95
CA LEU A 96 9.30 4.21 23.67
C LEU A 96 9.96 5.21 22.72
N LYS A 97 11.12 5.75 23.12
CA LYS A 97 11.98 6.55 22.26
C LYS A 97 13.37 5.93 22.15
N ILE A 98 13.90 5.86 20.94
CA ILE A 98 15.32 5.61 20.67
C ILE A 98 15.91 6.90 20.15
N ASP A 99 16.77 7.51 20.95
CA ASP A 99 17.28 8.85 20.65
C ASP A 99 18.31 8.83 19.51
N SER A 100 18.44 9.97 18.83
CA SER A 100 19.30 10.16 17.66
C SER A 100 20.77 9.81 17.88
N ASN A 101 21.24 9.93 19.13
CA ASN A 101 22.61 9.64 19.53
C ASN A 101 22.89 8.16 19.81
N TYR A 102 21.84 7.31 19.83
CA TYR A 102 21.96 5.90 20.15
C TYR A 102 22.60 5.11 19.00
N GLY A 103 23.35 4.06 19.33
CA GLY A 103 23.96 3.19 18.33
C GLY A 103 22.96 2.17 17.75
N SER A 104 23.49 1.19 17.02
CA SER A 104 22.71 0.00 16.68
C SER A 104 22.32 -0.75 17.94
N PHE A 105 21.09 -1.26 18.02
CA PHE A 105 20.67 -2.08 19.16
C PHE A 105 19.59 -3.09 18.83
N GLN A 106 19.41 -4.06 19.71
CA GLN A 106 18.45 -5.13 19.56
C GLN A 106 17.52 -5.25 20.76
N VAL A 107 16.25 -5.53 20.49
CA VAL A 107 15.24 -5.97 21.46
C VAL A 107 14.94 -7.43 21.19
N ARG A 108 15.32 -8.29 22.14
CA ARG A 108 15.19 -9.74 22.03
C ARG A 108 13.97 -10.21 22.82
N GLN A 109 12.97 -10.71 22.10
CA GLN A 109 11.79 -11.35 22.67
C GLN A 109 11.95 -12.87 22.64
N ASP A 110 11.40 -13.54 23.65
CA ASP A 110 11.37 -15.00 23.72
C ASP A 110 9.93 -15.53 23.73
N ALA A 111 9.78 -16.86 23.85
CA ALA A 111 8.53 -17.58 23.67
C ALA A 111 7.35 -16.95 24.44
N ASN A 112 6.21 -16.79 23.77
CA ASN A 112 4.94 -16.30 24.32
C ASN A 112 4.99 -14.91 24.96
N SER A 113 6.06 -14.14 24.78
CA SER A 113 6.14 -12.78 25.33
C SER A 113 5.29 -11.79 24.55
N ILE A 114 4.78 -10.78 25.26
CA ILE A 114 4.06 -9.63 24.71
C ILE A 114 4.82 -8.38 25.11
N PHE A 115 5.26 -7.60 24.12
CA PHE A 115 5.77 -6.26 24.35
C PHE A 115 4.74 -5.23 23.88
N GLU A 116 4.24 -4.45 24.82
CA GLU A 116 3.16 -3.49 24.60
C GLU A 116 3.61 -2.08 24.98
N ILE A 117 3.62 -1.21 23.98
CA ILE A 117 3.83 0.23 24.12
C ILE A 117 2.43 0.84 24.00
N THR A 118 1.86 1.43 25.05
CA THR A 118 0.48 1.95 25.01
C THR A 118 0.34 3.25 24.25
N GLY A 119 1.41 4.03 24.16
CA GLY A 119 1.55 5.25 23.39
C GLY A 119 2.40 5.05 22.15
N ASP A 120 3.25 6.03 21.86
CA ASP A 120 4.03 6.12 20.63
C ASP A 120 5.36 5.38 20.74
N PHE A 121 5.82 4.86 19.59
CA PHE A 121 7.17 4.38 19.39
C PHE A 121 7.91 5.30 18.41
N ILE A 122 8.93 6.00 18.90
CA ILE A 122 9.74 6.94 18.11
C ILE A 122 11.18 6.42 18.00
N LYS A 123 11.66 6.25 16.77
CA LYS A 123 13.05 5.88 16.48
C LYS A 123 13.76 6.98 15.70
N GLU A 124 14.74 7.64 16.32
CA GLU A 124 15.52 8.71 15.70
C GLU A 124 17.00 8.35 15.46
N ASN A 125 17.50 7.24 16.01
CA ASN A 125 18.90 6.84 15.84
C ASN A 125 19.25 6.49 14.38
N TYR A 126 20.36 7.05 13.90
CA TYR A 126 20.91 6.82 12.56
C TYR A 126 21.67 5.49 12.45
N SER A 127 21.02 4.42 12.91
CA SER A 127 21.57 3.07 13.00
C SER A 127 20.44 2.05 12.91
N GLU A 128 20.83 0.78 12.93
CA GLU A 128 19.91 -0.34 12.91
C GLU A 128 19.28 -0.59 14.27
N THR A 129 17.96 -0.74 14.31
CA THR A 129 17.25 -1.28 15.47
C THR A 129 16.52 -2.55 15.05
N LEU A 130 16.74 -3.64 15.77
CA LEU A 130 16.13 -4.93 15.50
C LEU A 130 15.26 -5.39 16.66
N PHE A 131 13.99 -5.65 16.41
CA PHE A 131 13.14 -6.47 17.27
C PHE A 131 13.14 -7.89 16.74
N CYS A 132 13.56 -8.89 17.52
CA CYS A 132 13.63 -10.26 17.04
C CYS A 132 13.07 -11.27 18.05
N TYR A 133 12.67 -12.43 17.53
CA TYR A 133 12.33 -13.60 18.31
C TYR A 133 13.53 -14.56 18.37
N THR A 134 13.97 -14.94 19.57
CA THR A 134 15.22 -15.70 19.76
C THR A 134 15.08 -17.21 19.64
N SER A 135 13.88 -17.76 19.55
CA SER A 135 13.62 -19.20 19.46
C SER A 135 13.11 -19.61 18.07
N ASN A 136 13.11 -20.91 17.77
CA ASN A 136 12.80 -21.51 16.47
C ASN A 136 11.35 -22.04 16.33
N ASN A 137 10.46 -21.70 17.27
CA ASN A 137 9.10 -22.25 17.32
C ASN A 137 8.03 -21.19 16.96
N PRO A 138 7.49 -21.20 15.72
CA PRO A 138 6.47 -20.22 15.30
C PRO A 138 5.23 -20.20 16.18
N SER A 139 4.84 -21.34 16.77
CA SER A 139 3.64 -21.43 17.60
C SER A 139 3.74 -20.64 18.90
N SER A 140 4.96 -20.35 19.35
CA SER A 140 5.26 -19.53 20.53
C SER A 140 5.89 -18.19 20.17
N ALA A 141 5.84 -17.78 18.90
CA ALA A 141 6.39 -16.50 18.49
C ALA A 141 5.69 -15.33 19.21
N PRO A 142 6.44 -14.29 19.59
CA PRO A 142 5.98 -13.25 20.49
C PRO A 142 5.06 -12.24 19.79
N ILE A 143 4.48 -11.33 20.55
CA ILE A 143 3.61 -10.26 20.06
C ILE A 143 4.26 -8.89 20.33
N LEU A 144 4.14 -7.98 19.37
CA LEU A 144 4.49 -6.55 19.54
C LEU A 144 3.25 -5.68 19.33
N LYS A 145 2.96 -4.79 20.28
CA LYS A 145 1.85 -3.84 20.21
C LYS A 145 2.33 -2.41 20.43
N ILE A 146 1.83 -1.49 19.63
CA ILE A 146 2.03 -0.05 19.69
C ILE A 146 0.64 0.59 19.67
N GLY A 147 0.24 1.19 20.79
CA GLY A 147 -1.08 1.77 20.99
C GLY A 147 -1.24 3.15 20.35
N GLY A 148 -0.13 3.83 20.07
CA GLY A 148 -0.07 5.08 19.32
C GLY A 148 0.56 4.90 17.95
N ASN A 149 1.31 5.92 17.54
CA ASN A 149 2.00 5.99 16.25
C ASN A 149 3.38 5.31 16.31
N LEU A 150 3.84 4.85 15.15
CA LEU A 150 5.22 4.44 14.94
C LEU A 150 5.93 5.47 14.06
N GLN A 151 6.95 6.13 14.59
CA GLN A 151 7.81 7.03 13.82
C GLN A 151 9.20 6.43 13.60
N VAL A 152 9.67 6.47 12.36
CA VAL A 152 11.05 6.08 11.99
C VAL A 152 11.73 7.24 11.27
N GLY A 153 12.82 7.73 11.87
CA GLY A 153 13.51 8.93 11.43
C GLY A 153 12.83 10.21 11.95
N THR A 154 13.34 11.35 11.48
CA THR A 154 12.81 12.69 11.78
C THR A 154 12.94 13.55 10.53
N ALA A 155 12.04 14.53 10.39
CA ALA A 155 12.06 15.50 9.30
C ALA A 155 13.37 16.31 9.26
N ASP A 156 13.97 16.57 10.42
CA ASP A 156 15.16 17.41 10.56
C ASP A 156 16.45 16.75 10.04
N TYR A 157 16.44 15.44 9.82
CA TYR A 157 17.63 14.70 9.43
C TYR A 157 17.77 14.53 7.91
N VAL A 158 18.76 15.21 7.34
CA VAL A 158 19.13 15.14 5.91
C VAL A 158 20.50 14.48 5.67
N GLY A 159 21.01 13.73 6.65
CA GLY A 159 22.33 13.09 6.56
C GLY A 159 22.35 11.79 5.75
N PRO A 160 23.55 11.25 5.43
CA PRO A 160 23.70 10.05 4.59
C PRO A 160 23.33 8.74 5.29
N GLY A 161 23.05 8.76 6.60
CA GLY A 161 22.73 7.56 7.38
C GLY A 161 21.29 7.08 7.16
N THR A 162 21.10 5.79 6.97
CA THR A 162 19.77 5.18 6.88
C THR A 162 19.27 4.81 8.28
N ASN A 163 18.15 5.39 8.71
CA ASN A 163 17.44 4.94 9.91
C ASN A 163 16.74 3.62 9.59
N ILE A 164 17.22 2.47 10.09
CA ILE A 164 16.62 1.17 9.79
C ILE A 164 15.96 0.59 11.03
N LEU A 165 14.64 0.42 10.99
CA LEU A 165 13.89 -0.39 11.96
C LEU A 165 13.55 -1.74 11.32
N LEU A 166 14.03 -2.83 11.92
CA LEU A 166 13.65 -4.19 11.56
C LEU A 166 12.74 -4.76 12.64
N ILE A 167 11.56 -5.22 12.23
CA ILE A 167 10.66 -5.99 13.06
C ILE A 167 10.70 -7.42 12.54
N GLY A 168 11.54 -8.22 13.16
CA GLY A 168 11.93 -9.55 12.75
C GLY A 168 13.28 -9.59 12.05
N ALA A 169 14.08 -10.61 12.38
CA ALA A 169 15.38 -10.83 11.76
C ALA A 169 15.23 -11.25 10.30
N ASP A 170 16.16 -10.84 9.44
CA ASP A 170 16.11 -11.11 8.00
C ASP A 170 16.81 -12.42 7.59
N ARG A 171 17.45 -13.12 8.52
CA ARG A 171 18.23 -14.34 8.27
C ARG A 171 18.18 -15.28 9.47
N ASP A 172 18.19 -16.58 9.21
CA ASP A 172 18.41 -17.58 10.26
C ASP A 172 19.85 -17.46 10.79
N SER A 173 20.00 -17.32 12.10
CA SER A 173 21.28 -17.53 12.78
C SER A 173 21.06 -18.16 14.15
N SER A 174 22.10 -18.75 14.73
CA SER A 174 22.06 -19.26 16.11
C SER A 174 21.71 -18.19 17.16
N ILE A 175 21.72 -16.91 16.79
CA ILE A 175 21.49 -15.76 17.65
C ILE A 175 20.10 -15.14 17.41
N TYR A 176 19.56 -15.27 16.19
CA TYR A 176 18.35 -14.56 15.71
C TYR A 176 17.09 -15.42 15.62
N GLY A 177 17.15 -16.70 16.00
CA GLY A 177 15.98 -17.59 16.05
C GLY A 177 15.20 -17.66 14.73
N TRP A 178 13.88 -17.88 14.83
CA TRP A 178 12.90 -18.08 13.74
C TRP A 178 12.58 -16.81 12.93
N GLY A 179 12.97 -15.62 13.42
CA GLY A 179 12.62 -14.34 12.79
C GLY A 179 11.98 -13.34 13.75
N GLY A 180 10.77 -12.88 13.43
CA GLY A 180 10.09 -11.79 14.13
C GLY A 180 8.88 -12.20 14.98
N PRO A 181 8.12 -11.23 15.48
CA PRO A 181 6.88 -11.50 16.18
C PRO A 181 5.86 -12.17 15.28
N LYS A 182 4.95 -12.95 15.88
CA LYS A 182 3.79 -13.52 15.19
C LYS A 182 2.84 -12.42 14.72
N THR A 183 2.61 -11.42 15.56
CA THR A 183 1.76 -10.28 15.23
C THR A 183 2.41 -8.96 15.62
N LEU A 184 2.17 -7.95 14.78
CA LEU A 184 2.47 -6.55 15.03
C LEU A 184 1.16 -5.75 14.96
N THR A 185 0.81 -5.06 16.04
CA THR A 185 -0.33 -4.14 16.06
C THR A 185 0.18 -2.72 16.28
N ILE A 186 -0.23 -1.79 15.41
CA ILE A 186 0.01 -0.37 15.52
C ILE A 186 -1.36 0.29 15.42
N ASN A 187 -1.87 0.88 16.50
CA ASN A 187 -3.22 1.46 16.48
C ASN A 187 -3.28 2.83 15.79
N GLY A 188 -2.16 3.57 15.77
CA GLY A 188 -2.03 4.85 15.09
C GLY A 188 -1.47 4.75 13.67
N ASN A 189 -0.83 5.84 13.25
CA ASN A 189 -0.15 5.96 11.96
C ASN A 189 1.26 5.36 12.01
N ILE A 190 1.82 5.11 10.83
CA ILE A 190 3.26 4.95 10.64
C ILE A 190 3.78 6.20 9.94
N ASP A 191 4.81 6.83 10.48
CA ASP A 191 5.48 7.99 9.89
C ASP A 191 6.95 7.65 9.56
N LEU A 192 7.26 7.58 8.27
CA LEU A 192 8.59 7.27 7.75
C LEU A 192 9.22 8.53 7.15
N TYR A 193 10.36 8.99 7.69
CA TYR A 193 11.02 10.23 7.27
C TYR A 193 12.31 10.01 6.48
N ASN A 194 12.51 10.83 5.44
CA ASN A 194 13.76 10.95 4.70
C ASN A 194 14.22 9.58 4.17
N ALA A 195 15.51 9.22 4.27
CA ALA A 195 16.02 7.94 3.79
C ALA A 195 15.79 6.77 4.77
N CYS A 196 14.77 6.80 5.64
CA CYS A 196 14.55 5.72 6.60
C CYS A 196 13.98 4.45 5.94
N GLN A 197 14.13 3.33 6.65
CA GLN A 197 13.61 2.03 6.24
C GLN A 197 12.87 1.37 7.40
N LEU A 198 11.63 0.97 7.17
CA LEU A 198 10.91 0.03 8.00
C LEU A 198 10.91 -1.33 7.30
N LYS A 199 11.46 -2.35 7.95
CA LYS A 199 11.56 -3.70 7.41
C LYS A 199 10.77 -4.68 8.26
N LEU A 200 9.81 -5.35 7.64
CA LEU A 200 8.95 -6.30 8.33
C LEU A 200 9.39 -7.72 7.99
N ASN A 201 9.45 -8.56 9.00
CA ASN A 201 9.43 -10.01 8.92
C ASN A 201 8.54 -10.52 10.05
N VAL A 202 7.24 -10.25 9.89
CA VAL A 202 6.18 -10.54 10.87
C VAL A 202 5.25 -11.60 10.29
N GLY A 203 4.66 -12.41 11.15
CA GLY A 203 3.69 -13.45 10.77
C GLY A 203 4.25 -14.85 10.87
N THR A 204 3.34 -15.83 10.99
CA THR A 204 3.62 -17.27 11.00
C THR A 204 3.33 -17.92 9.66
N THR A 205 3.83 -19.14 9.42
CA THR A 205 3.62 -19.87 8.17
C THR A 205 2.15 -20.23 7.92
N THR A 206 1.51 -19.54 6.98
CA THR A 206 0.19 -19.88 6.45
C THR A 206 0.22 -19.84 4.92
N THR A 207 -0.47 -20.78 4.27
CA THR A 207 -0.62 -20.79 2.80
C THR A 207 -1.88 -20.07 2.33
N THR A 208 -2.78 -19.76 3.27
CA THR A 208 -3.98 -18.96 3.08
C THR A 208 -3.83 -17.62 3.79
N TYR A 209 -4.63 -16.64 3.37
CA TYR A 209 -4.71 -15.34 4.02
C TYR A 209 -6.11 -15.08 4.57
N ASP A 210 -6.16 -14.32 5.65
CA ASP A 210 -7.38 -13.78 6.25
C ASP A 210 -7.16 -12.29 6.49
N THR A 211 -7.99 -11.44 5.88
CA THR A 211 -7.88 -9.99 6.04
C THR A 211 -8.41 -9.49 7.38
N SER A 212 -9.18 -10.31 8.10
CA SER A 212 -9.74 -10.02 9.42
C SER A 212 -8.76 -10.30 10.58
N ASP A 213 -7.77 -11.16 10.36
CA ASP A 213 -6.68 -11.47 11.30
C ASP A 213 -5.30 -11.25 10.64
N PRO A 214 -4.93 -9.99 10.35
CA PRO A 214 -3.68 -9.70 9.67
C PRO A 214 -2.47 -9.89 10.60
N ALA A 215 -1.37 -10.40 10.05
CA ALA A 215 -0.10 -10.51 10.77
C ALA A 215 0.43 -9.12 11.21
N VAL A 216 0.19 -8.10 10.39
CA VAL A 216 0.48 -6.70 10.70
C VAL A 216 -0.79 -5.88 10.58
N TYR A 217 -1.27 -5.34 11.70
CA TYR A 217 -2.39 -4.41 11.74
C TYR A 217 -1.89 -2.99 11.99
N ILE A 218 -2.27 -2.06 11.13
CA ILE A 218 -2.03 -0.63 11.25
C ILE A 218 -3.39 0.05 11.23
N GLY A 219 -3.77 0.69 12.34
CA GLY A 219 -5.05 1.36 12.50
C GLY A 219 -5.17 2.62 11.67
N GLY A 220 -4.05 3.33 11.48
CA GLY A 220 -3.94 4.55 10.70
C GLY A 220 -3.30 4.38 9.31
N VAL A 221 -2.83 5.50 8.77
CA VAL A 221 -2.20 5.62 7.45
C VAL A 221 -0.69 5.38 7.58
N ILE A 222 -0.08 4.80 6.54
CA ILE A 222 1.38 4.80 6.38
C ILE A 222 1.78 6.08 5.62
N ASN A 223 2.38 7.03 6.32
CA ASN A 223 2.87 8.29 5.76
C ASN A 223 4.35 8.21 5.41
N MET A 224 4.68 8.41 4.13
CA MET A 224 6.04 8.49 3.63
C MET A 224 6.44 9.94 3.38
N HIS A 225 7.20 10.51 4.32
CA HIS A 225 7.67 11.88 4.27
C HIS A 225 8.96 11.95 3.43
N ARG A 226 8.81 12.47 2.21
CA ARG A 226 9.85 12.59 1.18
C ARG A 226 11.21 13.08 1.73
N GLY A 227 12.29 12.48 1.25
CA GLY A 227 13.65 12.95 1.48
C GLY A 227 14.21 13.81 0.36
N THR A 228 15.51 13.69 0.10
CA THR A 228 16.29 14.69 -0.67
C THR A 228 16.55 14.34 -2.13
N GLY A 229 15.91 13.31 -2.72
CA GLY A 229 16.21 12.96 -4.11
C GLY A 229 15.21 12.06 -4.82
N GLU A 230 15.55 11.74 -6.07
CA GLU A 230 14.85 10.75 -6.90
C GLU A 230 15.09 9.34 -6.33
N MET A 231 14.01 8.54 -6.33
CA MET A 231 13.80 7.28 -5.60
C MET A 231 14.99 6.30 -5.48
N ALA A 232 14.95 5.46 -4.43
CA ALA A 232 15.99 4.55 -3.90
C ALA A 232 17.11 5.18 -3.06
N GLY A 233 17.19 4.79 -1.78
CA GLY A 233 18.22 5.22 -0.84
C GLY A 233 18.13 6.69 -0.38
N LYS A 234 17.17 7.45 -0.92
CA LYS A 234 16.97 8.89 -0.65
C LYS A 234 15.57 9.26 -0.15
N ASN A 235 14.60 8.36 -0.31
CA ASN A 235 13.23 8.50 0.18
C ASN A 235 12.89 7.32 1.10
N PRO A 236 11.80 7.42 1.88
CA PRO A 236 11.44 6.38 2.82
C PRO A 236 11.14 5.07 2.09
N ALA A 237 11.47 3.95 2.73
CA ALA A 237 11.13 2.63 2.21
C ALA A 237 10.42 1.77 3.27
N LEU A 238 9.29 1.20 2.87
CA LEU A 238 8.62 0.13 3.59
C LEU A 238 8.93 -1.20 2.90
N TYR A 239 9.49 -2.14 3.64
CA TYR A 239 9.61 -3.52 3.19
C TYR A 239 8.48 -4.34 3.81
N LEU A 240 7.50 -4.74 2.99
CA LEU A 240 6.37 -5.56 3.44
C LEU A 240 6.85 -6.89 4.01
N ILE A 241 7.85 -7.48 3.34
CA ILE A 241 8.66 -8.57 3.84
C ILE A 241 10.12 -8.31 3.45
N ASN A 242 11.04 -8.53 4.39
CA ASN A 242 12.48 -8.52 4.16
C ASN A 242 13.13 -9.81 4.70
N ARG A 243 13.49 -10.73 3.80
CA ARG A 243 14.12 -12.02 4.09
C ARG A 243 15.29 -12.26 3.14
N SER A 244 16.44 -12.60 3.70
CA SER A 244 17.64 -12.98 2.95
C SER A 244 17.65 -14.50 2.76
N ASP A 245 18.10 -15.29 3.72
CA ASP A 245 18.32 -16.73 3.51
C ASP A 245 17.81 -17.55 4.73
N LYS A 246 16.85 -18.44 4.46
CA LYS A 246 16.04 -19.26 5.39
C LYS A 246 15.05 -18.51 6.29
N ALA A 247 13.79 -18.61 5.90
CA ALA A 247 12.59 -18.57 6.72
C ALA A 247 11.72 -19.73 6.20
N PRO A 248 10.79 -20.30 6.97
CA PRO A 248 9.99 -21.41 6.46
C PRO A 248 9.20 -21.00 5.20
N ALA A 249 9.32 -21.84 4.17
CA ALA A 249 8.75 -21.65 2.84
C ALA A 249 7.23 -21.41 2.88
N GLY A 250 6.72 -20.57 1.97
CA GLY A 250 5.29 -20.53 1.65
C GLY A 250 4.43 -19.77 2.65
N THR A 251 4.93 -18.68 3.22
CA THR A 251 4.14 -17.82 4.11
C THR A 251 3.37 -16.76 3.31
N THR A 252 2.09 -16.60 3.59
CA THR A 252 1.28 -15.46 3.13
C THR A 252 1.13 -14.49 4.29
N THR A 253 1.58 -13.25 4.13
CA THR A 253 1.55 -12.24 5.20
C THR A 253 0.62 -11.12 4.79
N VAL A 254 -0.42 -10.85 5.59
CA VAL A 254 -1.30 -9.70 5.39
C VAL A 254 -0.79 -8.52 6.22
N ILE A 255 -0.54 -7.41 5.54
CA ILE A 255 -0.23 -6.10 6.12
C ILE A 255 -1.43 -5.20 5.86
N SER A 256 -2.24 -4.95 6.89
CA SER A 256 -3.49 -4.20 6.81
C SER A 256 -3.30 -2.78 7.33
N CYS A 257 -3.68 -1.76 6.55
CA CYS A 257 -3.54 -0.35 6.91
C CYS A 257 -4.73 0.49 6.42
N ASN A 258 -4.90 1.70 6.96
CA ASN A 258 -5.90 2.67 6.47
C ASN A 258 -5.40 3.46 5.23
N GLY A 259 -4.56 2.83 4.42
CA GLY A 259 -3.98 3.39 3.21
C GLY A 259 -2.53 3.86 3.37
N VAL A 260 -1.96 4.29 2.24
CA VAL A 260 -0.57 4.74 2.12
C VAL A 260 -0.53 6.10 1.43
N SER A 261 0.24 7.03 2.01
CA SER A 261 0.32 8.40 1.55
C SER A 261 1.77 8.89 1.46
N GLY A 262 2.01 9.89 0.61
CA GLY A 262 3.31 10.55 0.46
C GLY A 262 4.21 9.92 -0.60
N GLU A 263 5.53 10.08 -0.44
CA GLU A 263 6.52 9.73 -1.46
C GLU A 263 7.55 8.72 -0.94
N GLY A 264 7.74 7.59 -1.63
CA GLY A 264 8.75 6.61 -1.23
C GLY A 264 8.78 5.33 -2.05
N ALA A 265 9.20 4.24 -1.39
CA ALA A 265 9.21 2.91 -1.99
C ALA A 265 8.49 1.91 -1.08
N ILE A 266 7.60 1.11 -1.67
CA ILE A 266 7.05 -0.09 -1.03
C ILE A 266 7.66 -1.28 -1.74
N THR A 267 8.35 -2.12 -1.00
CA THR A 267 9.11 -3.22 -1.60
C THR A 267 8.94 -4.53 -0.86
N THR A 268 9.16 -5.61 -1.59
CA THR A 268 9.35 -6.94 -1.01
C THR A 268 10.74 -7.43 -1.36
N SER A 269 11.50 -7.90 -0.38
CA SER A 269 12.85 -8.44 -0.59
C SER A 269 12.94 -9.85 -0.06
N ILE A 270 13.12 -10.81 -0.96
CA ILE A 270 13.24 -12.24 -0.70
C ILE A 270 14.49 -12.75 -1.44
N GLY A 271 15.46 -13.30 -0.71
CA GLY A 271 16.77 -13.72 -1.23
C GLY A 271 16.82 -15.12 -1.83
N SER A 272 15.83 -15.98 -1.59
CA SER A 272 15.82 -17.37 -2.08
C SER A 272 14.40 -17.90 -2.36
N GLU A 273 14.25 -18.78 -3.36
CA GLU A 273 12.97 -19.43 -3.69
C GLU A 273 12.45 -20.29 -2.52
N ALA A 274 13.34 -20.91 -1.75
CA ALA A 274 12.99 -21.72 -0.59
C ALA A 274 12.31 -20.90 0.53
N VAL A 275 12.34 -19.57 0.45
CA VAL A 275 11.72 -18.66 1.42
C VAL A 275 10.60 -17.82 0.79
N ALA A 276 10.15 -18.19 -0.43
CA ALA A 276 9.10 -17.49 -1.16
C ALA A 276 7.90 -17.25 -0.25
N SER A 277 7.56 -15.97 -0.11
CA SER A 277 6.47 -15.47 0.73
C SER A 277 5.63 -14.56 -0.12
N LYS A 278 4.32 -14.57 0.12
CA LYS A 278 3.33 -13.78 -0.61
C LYS A 278 2.83 -12.65 0.29
N PRO A 279 3.49 -11.48 0.29
CA PRO A 279 2.97 -10.35 1.04
C PRO A 279 1.71 -9.82 0.37
N ILE A 280 0.74 -9.44 1.19
CA ILE A 280 -0.50 -8.82 0.77
C ILE A 280 -0.56 -7.45 1.47
N LEU A 281 -0.56 -6.39 0.66
CA LEU A 281 -0.90 -5.06 1.15
C LEU A 281 -2.43 -4.92 1.10
N HIS A 282 -3.06 -4.91 2.27
CA HIS A 282 -4.49 -4.76 2.44
C HIS A 282 -4.82 -3.32 2.86
N LEU A 283 -5.65 -2.66 2.06
CA LEU A 283 -5.96 -1.23 2.14
C LEU A 283 -7.42 -1.04 2.57
N ARG A 284 -7.62 -0.43 3.73
CA ARG A 284 -8.95 -0.21 4.36
C ARG A 284 -9.40 1.24 4.31
N ASN A 285 -8.86 2.02 3.36
CA ASN A 285 -8.96 3.47 3.31
C ASN A 285 -10.35 4.00 3.67
N SER A 286 -10.41 4.75 4.76
CA SER A 286 -11.59 5.54 5.17
C SER A 286 -11.63 6.92 4.53
N GLU A 287 -10.48 7.39 4.03
CA GLU A 287 -10.29 8.67 3.34
C GLU A 287 -9.36 8.48 2.14
N ASP A 288 -9.42 9.39 1.17
CA ASP A 288 -8.58 9.31 -0.03
C ASP A 288 -7.09 9.41 0.32
N GLN A 289 -6.30 8.46 -0.17
CA GLN A 289 -4.85 8.41 0.04
C GLN A 289 -4.11 8.43 -1.29
N ASN A 290 -3.00 9.17 -1.33
CA ASN A 290 -2.20 9.34 -2.54
C ASN A 290 -0.74 9.01 -2.24
N PHE A 291 -0.25 7.95 -2.86
CA PHE A 291 1.15 7.56 -2.83
C PHE A 291 1.81 7.84 -4.17
N PHE A 292 3.02 8.41 -4.16
CA PHE A 292 3.86 8.58 -5.33
C PHE A 292 5.20 7.88 -5.14
N GLY A 293 5.51 6.89 -5.97
CA GLY A 293 6.76 6.17 -5.79
C GLY A 293 6.86 4.85 -6.53
N TRP A 294 7.66 3.95 -5.95
CA TRP A 294 7.93 2.63 -6.52
C TRP A 294 7.24 1.53 -5.71
N LEU A 295 6.53 0.65 -6.41
CA LEU A 295 6.13 -0.66 -5.93
C LEU A 295 7.04 -1.69 -6.59
N SER A 296 7.93 -2.31 -5.81
CA SER A 296 8.92 -3.27 -6.33
C SER A 296 8.98 -4.57 -5.56
N GLU A 297 9.53 -5.60 -6.17
CA GLU A 297 9.79 -6.87 -5.49
C GLU A 297 11.04 -7.55 -6.06
N SER A 298 11.61 -8.48 -5.27
CA SER A 298 12.68 -9.36 -5.76
C SER A 298 12.10 -10.52 -6.57
N GLN A 299 12.96 -11.23 -7.31
CA GLN A 299 12.56 -12.31 -8.22
C GLN A 299 11.80 -13.49 -7.57
N TYR A 300 11.88 -13.64 -6.25
CA TYR A 300 11.24 -14.73 -5.49
C TYR A 300 10.00 -14.28 -4.72
N ALA A 301 9.60 -13.03 -4.90
CA ALA A 301 8.41 -12.44 -4.31
C ALA A 301 7.28 -12.36 -5.33
N SER A 302 6.05 -12.43 -4.82
CA SER A 302 4.83 -12.24 -5.58
C SER A 302 3.83 -11.53 -4.69
N SER A 303 3.91 -10.20 -4.71
CA SER A 303 3.17 -9.30 -3.82
C SER A 303 1.78 -8.99 -4.39
N LYS A 304 0.74 -8.98 -3.55
CA LYS A 304 -0.65 -8.69 -3.92
C LYS A 304 -1.16 -7.41 -3.26
N ILE A 305 -2.06 -6.70 -3.93
CA ILE A 305 -2.85 -5.61 -3.36
C ILE A 305 -4.28 -6.10 -3.13
N ILE A 306 -4.85 -5.80 -1.96
CA ILE A 306 -6.29 -5.91 -1.69
C ILE A 306 -6.82 -4.53 -1.33
N MET A 307 -7.84 -4.06 -2.05
CA MET A 307 -8.58 -2.86 -1.73
C MET A 307 -9.93 -3.23 -1.12
N GLU A 308 -10.15 -2.83 0.13
CA GLU A 308 -11.35 -3.11 0.93
C GLU A 308 -11.64 -1.91 1.85
N GLY A 309 -11.81 -0.74 1.23
CA GLY A 309 -12.10 0.53 1.91
C GLY A 309 -13.41 1.14 1.44
N THR A 310 -13.67 2.38 1.87
CA THR A 310 -14.79 3.20 1.37
C THR A 310 -14.31 4.36 0.50
N ALA A 311 -13.03 4.68 0.54
CA ALA A 311 -12.41 5.79 -0.18
C ALA A 311 -11.44 5.30 -1.27
N THR A 312 -10.62 6.21 -1.81
CA THR A 312 -9.66 5.93 -2.88
C THR A 312 -8.25 5.67 -2.34
N GLN A 313 -7.57 4.65 -2.86
CA GLN A 313 -6.10 4.57 -2.84
C GLN A 313 -5.58 4.85 -4.25
N THR A 314 -4.79 5.91 -4.40
CA THR A 314 -4.05 6.19 -5.63
C THR A 314 -2.59 5.78 -5.44
N PHE A 315 -2.12 4.88 -6.30
CA PHE A 315 -0.70 4.66 -6.52
C PHE A 315 -0.28 5.39 -7.79
N SER A 316 0.67 6.30 -7.63
CA SER A 316 1.23 7.10 -8.71
C SER A 316 2.75 6.91 -8.79
N GLY A 317 3.30 7.21 -9.95
CA GLY A 317 4.74 7.18 -10.16
C GLY A 317 5.16 6.21 -11.25
N SER A 318 6.44 5.89 -11.23
CA SER A 318 7.14 5.45 -12.42
C SER A 318 7.30 3.92 -12.49
N LYS A 319 7.10 3.21 -11.37
CA LYS A 319 7.32 1.75 -11.30
C LYS A 319 6.29 1.03 -10.42
N ILE A 320 5.54 0.13 -11.03
CA ILE A 320 4.75 -0.90 -10.35
C ILE A 320 5.20 -2.23 -10.93
N ALA A 321 5.77 -3.11 -10.11
CA ALA A 321 6.41 -4.35 -10.55
C ALA A 321 6.00 -5.56 -9.70
N TRP A 322 4.83 -5.52 -9.07
CA TRP A 322 4.29 -6.62 -8.28
C TRP A 322 3.54 -7.62 -9.15
N THR A 323 3.71 -8.91 -8.89
CA THR A 323 3.21 -10.00 -9.75
C THR A 323 2.13 -10.88 -9.09
N GLY A 324 1.72 -10.57 -7.86
CA GLY A 324 0.81 -11.40 -7.06
C GLY A 324 -0.68 -11.14 -7.26
N GLY A 325 -1.05 -10.21 -8.12
CA GLY A 325 -2.43 -9.87 -8.45
C GLY A 325 -2.97 -8.64 -7.72
N ILE A 326 -4.19 -8.27 -8.08
CA ILE A 326 -4.98 -7.21 -7.46
C ILE A 326 -6.36 -7.80 -7.16
N GLU A 327 -6.90 -7.47 -5.99
CA GLU A 327 -8.28 -7.77 -5.63
C GLU A 327 -8.98 -6.52 -5.09
N VAL A 328 -10.14 -6.22 -5.67
CA VAL A 328 -10.95 -5.07 -5.25
C VAL A 328 -12.29 -5.59 -4.74
N ARG A 329 -12.55 -5.34 -3.46
CA ARG A 329 -13.77 -5.72 -2.74
C ARG A 329 -14.70 -4.53 -2.53
N SER A 330 -14.14 -3.38 -2.22
CA SER A 330 -14.86 -2.12 -1.99
C SER A 330 -13.91 -0.92 -2.08
N GLY A 331 -14.47 0.28 -2.23
CA GLY A 331 -13.69 1.51 -2.42
C GLY A 331 -13.07 1.56 -3.82
N THR A 332 -12.08 2.43 -4.01
CA THR A 332 -11.46 2.64 -5.32
C THR A 332 -9.94 2.43 -5.26
N LEU A 333 -9.39 1.60 -6.14
CA LEU A 333 -7.95 1.47 -6.35
C LEU A 333 -7.59 2.09 -7.70
N LEU A 334 -6.81 3.17 -7.68
CA LEU A 334 -6.31 3.82 -8.89
C LEU A 334 -4.81 3.59 -9.04
N ILE A 335 -4.43 3.14 -10.22
CA ILE A 335 -3.04 3.05 -10.65
C ILE A 335 -2.81 4.11 -11.73
N THR A 336 -1.96 5.08 -11.41
CA THR A 336 -1.59 6.19 -12.28
C THR A 336 -0.11 6.04 -12.67
N GLY A 337 0.16 5.60 -13.88
CA GLY A 337 1.53 5.24 -14.26
C GLY A 337 1.71 4.95 -15.73
N ARG A 338 2.96 4.93 -16.18
CA ARG A 338 3.32 4.68 -17.58
C ARG A 338 3.71 3.21 -17.73
N ALA A 339 3.16 2.50 -18.72
CA ALA A 339 3.52 1.11 -19.03
C ALA A 339 4.99 0.91 -19.43
N THR A 340 5.70 1.97 -19.84
CA THR A 340 7.00 1.85 -20.52
C THR A 340 8.23 1.77 -19.61
N GLU A 341 8.09 1.83 -18.29
CA GLU A 341 9.25 1.75 -17.39
C GLU A 341 9.59 0.30 -17.04
N SER A 342 10.86 0.04 -16.74
CA SER A 342 11.33 -1.29 -16.31
C SER A 342 10.61 -1.72 -15.03
N GLY A 343 9.53 -2.49 -15.18
CA GLY A 343 8.70 -2.95 -14.09
C GLY A 343 7.20 -2.97 -14.41
N SER A 344 6.68 -1.99 -15.15
CA SER A 344 5.23 -1.90 -15.50
C SER A 344 4.83 -2.71 -16.74
N ASN A 345 5.81 -3.19 -17.50
CA ASN A 345 5.63 -4.16 -18.59
C ASN A 345 5.78 -5.61 -18.10
N VAL A 346 5.43 -5.88 -16.84
CA VAL A 346 5.37 -7.25 -16.31
C VAL A 346 3.90 -7.62 -16.11
N ASN A 347 3.59 -8.90 -16.22
CA ASN A 347 2.28 -9.39 -15.84
C ASN A 347 2.12 -9.30 -14.32
N HIS A 348 1.04 -8.66 -13.88
CA HIS A 348 0.79 -8.35 -12.48
C HIS A 348 -0.01 -9.42 -11.73
N GLY A 349 -0.29 -10.58 -12.33
CA GLY A 349 -1.13 -11.63 -11.77
C GLY A 349 -2.58 -11.49 -12.22
N ASP A 350 -3.53 -12.09 -11.49
CA ASP A 350 -4.97 -11.92 -11.79
C ASP A 350 -5.50 -10.59 -11.23
N LEU A 351 -6.52 -10.04 -11.89
CA LEU A 351 -7.39 -8.98 -11.37
C LEU A 351 -8.71 -9.61 -10.90
N ASP A 352 -8.96 -9.59 -9.59
CA ASP A 352 -10.20 -10.06 -8.97
C ASP A 352 -11.12 -8.88 -8.63
N MET A 353 -12.21 -8.72 -9.36
CA MET A 353 -13.23 -7.69 -9.15
C MET A 353 -14.43 -8.28 -8.39
N LEU A 354 -14.44 -8.10 -7.07
CA LEU A 354 -15.51 -8.56 -6.19
C LEU A 354 -16.50 -7.43 -5.85
N GLY A 355 -16.09 -6.18 -6.04
CA GLY A 355 -16.87 -4.95 -5.87
C GLY A 355 -15.98 -3.73 -6.06
N GLY A 356 -16.45 -2.57 -5.58
CA GLY A 356 -15.66 -1.32 -5.64
C GLY A 356 -15.29 -0.91 -7.07
N GLN A 357 -14.17 -0.21 -7.21
CA GLN A 357 -13.68 0.29 -8.50
C GLN A 357 -12.18 0.07 -8.66
N PHE A 358 -11.77 -0.37 -9.85
CA PHE A 358 -10.36 -0.42 -10.25
C PHE A 358 -10.13 0.48 -11.45
N GLY A 359 -9.12 1.35 -11.38
CA GLY A 359 -8.82 2.27 -12.47
C GLY A 359 -7.35 2.25 -12.87
N ILE A 360 -7.11 2.29 -14.17
CA ILE A 360 -5.79 2.54 -14.75
C ILE A 360 -5.90 3.86 -15.49
N LEU A 361 -5.11 4.83 -15.04
CA LEU A 361 -5.10 6.17 -15.62
C LEU A 361 -3.69 6.48 -16.13
N ALA A 362 -3.56 6.78 -17.41
CA ALA A 362 -2.30 7.27 -17.94
C ALA A 362 -1.84 8.52 -17.16
N GLY A 363 -0.56 8.58 -16.82
CA GLY A 363 0.02 9.76 -16.16
C GLY A 363 0.01 11.03 -17.04
N SER A 364 -0.37 10.93 -18.32
CA SER A 364 -0.55 12.08 -19.22
C SER A 364 -1.62 11.80 -20.29
N ALA A 365 -2.32 12.85 -20.74
CA ALA A 365 -3.39 12.77 -21.74
C ALA A 365 -2.93 12.36 -23.15
N SER A 366 -1.62 12.28 -23.40
CA SER A 366 -1.02 11.89 -24.68
C SER A 366 -0.49 10.45 -24.69
N THR A 367 -0.65 9.71 -23.60
CA THR A 367 -0.11 8.35 -23.46
C THR A 367 -1.21 7.37 -23.12
N GLN A 368 -1.09 6.14 -23.58
CA GLN A 368 -1.94 5.03 -23.16
C GLN A 368 -1.43 4.45 -21.83
N GLY A 369 -2.31 4.33 -20.85
CA GLY A 369 -2.13 3.46 -19.68
C GLY A 369 -2.45 2.03 -20.08
N VAL A 370 -1.50 1.12 -19.97
CA VAL A 370 -1.73 -0.32 -20.17
C VAL A 370 -1.33 -1.02 -18.89
N PHE A 371 -2.21 -1.88 -18.38
CA PHE A 371 -1.92 -2.71 -17.21
C PHE A 371 -2.11 -4.17 -17.56
N TRP A 372 -1.05 -4.96 -17.38
CA TRP A 372 -1.00 -6.35 -17.83
C TRP A 372 -1.33 -7.31 -16.69
N MET A 373 -2.31 -8.17 -16.89
CA MET A 373 -2.77 -9.22 -15.99
C MET A 373 -2.82 -10.58 -16.68
N ASN A 374 -2.97 -11.64 -15.89
CA ASN A 374 -3.31 -12.98 -16.36
C ASN A 374 -4.77 -13.01 -16.84
N ASN A 375 -5.71 -12.85 -15.91
CA ASN A 375 -7.15 -12.82 -16.19
C ASN A 375 -7.83 -11.66 -15.46
N LEU A 376 -9.02 -11.30 -15.91
CA LEU A 376 -9.99 -10.50 -15.16
C LEU A 376 -11.08 -11.43 -14.63
N ASN A 377 -11.02 -11.78 -13.35
CA ASN A 377 -12.05 -12.53 -12.65
C ASN A 377 -13.11 -11.57 -12.14
N TYR A 378 -14.30 -11.57 -12.73
CA TYR A 378 -15.31 -10.54 -12.46
C TYR A 378 -16.56 -11.09 -11.79
N THR A 379 -16.92 -10.48 -10.65
CA THR A 379 -18.18 -10.71 -9.92
C THR A 379 -18.99 -9.41 -9.82
N SER A 380 -18.38 -8.29 -9.45
CA SER A 380 -19.05 -6.98 -9.41
C SER A 380 -18.04 -5.81 -9.32
N GLY A 381 -18.53 -4.57 -9.40
CA GLY A 381 -17.73 -3.35 -9.32
C GLY A 381 -17.69 -2.59 -10.63
N ASP A 382 -16.77 -1.63 -10.74
CA ASP A 382 -16.55 -0.86 -11.97
C ASP A 382 -15.07 -0.85 -12.39
N ILE A 383 -14.82 -0.89 -13.69
CA ILE A 383 -13.49 -0.73 -14.29
C ILE A 383 -13.39 0.66 -14.91
N LEU A 384 -12.55 1.53 -14.34
CA LEU A 384 -12.34 2.89 -14.80
C LEU A 384 -11.21 2.97 -15.84
N LEU A 385 -11.53 3.45 -17.04
CA LEU A 385 -10.58 3.68 -18.13
C LEU A 385 -10.74 5.10 -18.69
N ASN A 386 -9.64 5.68 -19.14
CA ASN A 386 -9.62 7.01 -19.73
C ASN A 386 -9.33 6.96 -21.24
N VAL A 387 -10.11 7.69 -22.03
CA VAL A 387 -9.98 7.80 -23.48
C VAL A 387 -9.16 9.05 -23.81
N ASN A 388 -7.98 8.83 -24.39
CA ASN A 388 -7.00 9.87 -24.73
C ASN A 388 -7.04 10.20 -26.23
N THR A 389 -6.26 11.20 -26.66
CA THR A 389 -6.40 11.85 -27.99
C THR A 389 -6.30 10.94 -29.22
N SER A 390 -5.75 9.73 -29.07
CA SER A 390 -5.68 8.73 -30.16
C SER A 390 -5.72 7.27 -29.68
N THR A 391 -5.83 7.02 -28.37
CA THR A 391 -5.81 5.69 -27.75
C THR A 391 -6.66 5.73 -26.47
N SER A 392 -7.14 4.60 -25.97
CA SER A 392 -7.74 4.50 -24.63
C SER A 392 -6.84 3.72 -23.70
N ASP A 393 -6.85 4.06 -22.42
CA ASP A 393 -6.30 3.19 -21.39
C ASP A 393 -6.93 1.80 -21.49
N MET A 394 -6.14 0.77 -21.18
CA MET A 394 -6.45 -0.60 -21.54
C MET A 394 -5.97 -1.59 -20.49
N ILE A 395 -6.77 -2.64 -20.28
CA ILE A 395 -6.34 -3.84 -19.58
C ILE A 395 -5.81 -4.83 -20.62
N LYS A 396 -4.60 -5.34 -20.43
CA LYS A 396 -4.04 -6.43 -21.23
C LYS A 396 -4.11 -7.74 -20.46
N LEU A 397 -4.56 -8.81 -21.10
CA LEU A 397 -4.74 -10.13 -20.49
C LEU A 397 -3.96 -11.21 -21.27
N ASP A 398 -3.16 -12.02 -20.56
CA ASP A 398 -2.59 -13.26 -21.13
C ASP A 398 -3.66 -14.37 -21.28
N GLY A 399 -4.77 -14.25 -20.58
CA GLY A 399 -5.94 -15.10 -20.66
C GLY A 399 -7.14 -14.32 -21.20
N THR A 400 -8.18 -14.18 -20.37
CA THR A 400 -9.47 -13.57 -20.76
C THR A 400 -10.23 -12.95 -19.57
N ILE A 401 -11.42 -12.42 -19.84
CA ILE A 401 -12.40 -12.03 -18.82
C ILE A 401 -13.24 -13.26 -18.45
N ILE A 402 -13.26 -13.59 -17.16
CA ILE A 402 -13.92 -14.76 -16.59
C ILE A 402 -15.10 -14.30 -15.73
N ASP A 403 -16.30 -14.75 -16.10
CA ASP A 403 -17.49 -14.62 -15.24
C ASP A 403 -17.31 -15.48 -13.97
N LYS A 404 -17.37 -14.83 -12.81
CA LYS A 404 -17.36 -15.46 -11.48
C LYS A 404 -18.72 -15.37 -10.78
N GLY A 405 -19.80 -15.21 -11.54
CA GLY A 405 -21.17 -15.11 -11.07
C GLY A 405 -21.67 -13.67 -10.95
N PHE A 406 -21.35 -12.80 -11.92
CA PHE A 406 -21.94 -11.46 -11.96
C PHE A 406 -23.45 -11.53 -12.25
N SER A 407 -24.21 -10.53 -11.79
CA SER A 407 -25.66 -10.48 -11.98
C SER A 407 -26.09 -9.67 -13.19
N ASP A 408 -25.32 -8.63 -13.54
CA ASP A 408 -25.72 -7.56 -14.47
C ASP A 408 -24.52 -7.15 -15.33
N GLY A 409 -23.75 -8.13 -15.79
CA GLY A 409 -22.63 -7.89 -16.68
C GLY A 409 -21.38 -7.26 -16.05
N VAL A 410 -20.40 -7.00 -16.92
CA VAL A 410 -19.13 -6.34 -16.61
C VAL A 410 -19.26 -4.83 -16.88
N ASN A 411 -18.98 -4.01 -15.88
CA ASN A 411 -19.18 -2.56 -15.94
C ASN A 411 -17.86 -1.81 -16.18
N PHE A 412 -17.89 -0.91 -17.16
CA PHE A 412 -16.83 0.03 -17.45
C PHE A 412 -17.28 1.47 -17.21
N ILE A 413 -16.41 2.28 -16.63
CA ILE A 413 -16.57 3.73 -16.57
C ILE A 413 -15.52 4.34 -17.50
N LEU A 414 -15.99 4.90 -18.62
CA LEU A 414 -15.18 5.56 -19.63
C LEU A 414 -15.19 7.06 -19.38
N SER A 415 -13.99 7.64 -19.31
CA SER A 415 -13.77 9.07 -19.10
C SER A 415 -12.85 9.66 -20.21
N GLY A 416 -12.57 10.96 -20.16
CA GLY A 416 -11.69 11.62 -21.12
C GLY A 416 -12.40 12.11 -22.38
N ASN A 417 -11.77 11.95 -23.55
CA ASN A 417 -12.28 12.40 -24.84
C ASN A 417 -13.21 11.36 -25.48
N LEU A 418 -14.44 11.26 -24.95
CA LEU A 418 -15.44 10.30 -25.41
C LEU A 418 -15.95 10.54 -26.85
N ASP A 419 -15.70 11.73 -27.43
CA ASP A 419 -16.03 11.99 -28.84
C ASP A 419 -15.32 11.02 -29.80
N LEU A 420 -14.16 10.49 -29.40
CA LEU A 420 -13.40 9.51 -30.20
C LEU A 420 -14.06 8.13 -30.29
N LEU A 421 -15.04 7.88 -29.43
CA LEU A 421 -15.83 6.64 -29.42
C LEU A 421 -17.12 6.78 -30.23
N VAL A 422 -17.50 7.97 -30.69
CA VAL A 422 -18.76 8.17 -31.41
C VAL A 422 -18.67 7.52 -32.79
N ASP A 423 -19.50 6.50 -33.01
CA ASP A 423 -19.53 5.68 -34.22
C ASP A 423 -18.15 5.11 -34.64
N ASN A 424 -17.25 4.96 -33.67
CA ASN A 424 -15.89 4.48 -33.88
C ASN A 424 -15.46 3.56 -32.73
N PHE A 425 -15.23 2.29 -33.06
CA PHE A 425 -14.80 1.29 -32.09
C PHE A 425 -13.36 1.52 -31.61
N VAL A 426 -13.19 1.53 -30.29
CA VAL A 426 -11.88 1.60 -29.62
C VAL A 426 -11.70 0.39 -28.71
N LYS A 427 -10.51 -0.22 -28.76
CA LYS A 427 -10.17 -1.38 -27.92
C LYS A 427 -9.89 -0.94 -26.49
N ILE A 428 -10.60 -1.51 -25.52
CA ILE A 428 -10.44 -1.22 -24.08
C ILE A 428 -9.87 -2.41 -23.29
N VAL A 429 -9.96 -3.63 -23.84
CA VAL A 429 -9.31 -4.83 -23.30
C VAL A 429 -8.60 -5.55 -24.44
N GLU A 430 -7.35 -5.94 -24.23
CA GLU A 430 -6.62 -6.89 -25.07
C GLU A 430 -6.58 -8.25 -24.36
N TRP A 431 -6.84 -9.33 -25.08
CA TRP A 431 -6.79 -10.70 -24.53
C TRP A 431 -6.12 -11.66 -25.49
N ALA A 432 -5.56 -12.76 -24.97
CA ALA A 432 -5.04 -13.84 -25.79
C ALA A 432 -6.13 -14.81 -26.25
N THR A 433 -7.25 -14.88 -25.53
CA THR A 433 -8.41 -15.71 -25.86
C THR A 433 -9.69 -14.91 -25.65
N ILE A 434 -10.58 -14.94 -26.64
CA ILE A 434 -11.87 -14.28 -26.58
C ILE A 434 -12.67 -14.76 -25.37
N SER A 435 -13.38 -13.84 -24.70
CA SER A 435 -14.25 -14.17 -23.57
C SER A 435 -15.51 -14.90 -24.05
N GLU A 436 -16.07 -15.76 -23.20
CA GLU A 436 -17.37 -16.39 -23.43
C GLU A 436 -18.55 -15.49 -23.04
N ILE A 437 -18.28 -14.32 -22.43
CA ILE A 437 -19.30 -13.34 -22.04
C ILE A 437 -19.89 -12.70 -23.30
N ALA A 438 -21.22 -12.63 -23.37
CA ALA A 438 -21.92 -12.05 -24.51
C ALA A 438 -21.75 -10.52 -24.56
N ASP A 439 -21.73 -9.94 -25.76
CA ASP A 439 -21.56 -8.49 -25.94
C ASP A 439 -22.61 -7.64 -25.20
N SER A 440 -23.82 -8.20 -25.00
CA SER A 440 -24.91 -7.56 -24.27
C SER A 440 -24.66 -7.43 -22.76
N ASP A 441 -23.74 -8.22 -22.22
CA ASP A 441 -23.41 -8.28 -20.79
C ASP A 441 -22.20 -7.40 -20.48
N TYR A 442 -21.79 -6.54 -21.41
CA TYR A 442 -20.86 -5.45 -21.14
C TYR A 442 -21.63 -4.13 -21.07
N HIS A 443 -21.27 -3.31 -20.10
CA HIS A 443 -21.92 -2.02 -19.87
C HIS A 443 -20.90 -0.91 -19.75
N ALA A 444 -21.30 0.29 -20.17
CA ALA A 444 -20.58 1.51 -19.85
C ALA A 444 -21.53 2.66 -19.51
N ASN A 445 -20.99 3.69 -18.87
CA ASN A 445 -21.69 4.97 -18.67
C ASN A 445 -22.20 5.53 -20.00
N LYS A 446 -23.26 6.34 -19.97
CA LYS A 446 -23.78 7.01 -21.17
C LYS A 446 -22.89 8.17 -21.61
N TYR A 447 -22.96 8.49 -22.90
CA TYR A 447 -22.39 9.70 -23.46
C TYR A 447 -23.49 10.54 -24.14
N GLY A 448 -24.01 11.54 -23.43
CA GLY A 448 -25.20 12.27 -23.86
C GLY A 448 -26.40 11.32 -24.05
N ASP A 449 -26.99 11.36 -25.24
CA ASP A 449 -28.11 10.48 -25.64
C ASP A 449 -27.65 9.17 -26.31
N LEU A 450 -26.32 8.97 -26.44
CA LEU A 450 -25.73 7.78 -27.06
C LEU A 450 -25.57 6.65 -26.04
N ASN A 451 -25.67 5.42 -26.51
CA ASN A 451 -25.46 4.22 -25.71
C ASN A 451 -24.19 3.51 -26.14
N ALA A 452 -23.53 2.86 -25.19
CA ALA A 452 -22.37 2.03 -25.46
C ALA A 452 -22.78 0.79 -26.24
N VAL A 453 -22.00 0.43 -27.25
CA VAL A 453 -22.09 -0.82 -27.99
C VAL A 453 -20.74 -1.51 -27.91
N PHE A 454 -20.77 -2.78 -27.52
CA PHE A 454 -19.59 -3.62 -27.39
C PHE A 454 -19.49 -4.61 -28.56
N ASP A 455 -18.26 -4.97 -28.89
CA ASP A 455 -17.92 -5.91 -29.96
C ASP A 455 -16.71 -6.73 -29.50
N SER A 456 -16.95 -7.98 -29.13
CA SER A 456 -15.91 -8.94 -28.77
C SER A 456 -15.27 -9.52 -30.03
N ARG A 457 -13.96 -9.34 -30.15
CA ARG A 457 -13.16 -9.88 -31.26
C ARG A 457 -12.10 -10.84 -30.73
N ASP A 458 -11.46 -11.58 -31.64
CA ASP A 458 -10.39 -12.53 -31.30
C ASP A 458 -9.26 -11.86 -30.49
N ASP A 459 -9.01 -10.57 -30.70
CA ASP A 459 -7.88 -9.82 -30.14
C ASP A 459 -8.25 -8.79 -29.05
N GLY A 460 -9.52 -8.68 -28.68
CA GLY A 460 -9.93 -7.78 -27.60
C GLY A 460 -11.41 -7.40 -27.57
N LEU A 461 -11.78 -6.68 -26.50
CA LEU A 461 -13.08 -6.02 -26.35
C LEU A 461 -13.01 -4.60 -26.89
N TYR A 462 -13.93 -4.26 -27.78
CA TYR A 462 -14.07 -2.93 -28.35
C TYR A 462 -15.38 -2.28 -27.89
N VAL A 463 -15.36 -0.97 -27.76
CA VAL A 463 -16.54 -0.16 -27.40
C VAL A 463 -16.66 1.05 -28.31
N MET A 464 -17.89 1.47 -28.59
CA MET A 464 -18.24 2.74 -29.23
C MET A 464 -19.51 3.32 -28.60
N TYR A 465 -19.79 4.60 -28.84
CA TYR A 465 -21.07 5.23 -28.54
C TYR A 465 -21.86 5.48 -29.82
N THR A 466 -23.11 5.02 -29.87
CA THR A 466 -24.00 5.28 -31.01
C THR A 466 -25.44 5.52 -30.56
N ALA A 467 -26.22 6.14 -31.43
CA ALA A 467 -27.65 6.32 -31.20
C ALA A 467 -28.32 4.94 -31.36
N VAL A 468 -29.03 4.49 -30.33
CA VAL A 468 -29.90 3.32 -30.47
C VAL A 468 -31.08 3.76 -31.35
N PRO A 469 -31.36 3.09 -32.49
CA PRO A 469 -32.50 3.45 -33.29
C PRO A 469 -33.76 3.32 -32.43
N GLU A 470 -34.55 4.39 -32.35
CA GLU A 470 -35.78 4.37 -31.56
C GLU A 470 -36.67 3.17 -31.99
N PRO A 471 -37.50 2.61 -31.10
CA PRO A 471 -38.43 1.53 -31.43
C PRO A 471 -39.30 1.85 -32.66
N ALA A 472 -39.59 3.13 -32.91
CA ALA A 472 -40.31 3.60 -34.10
C ALA A 472 -39.54 3.35 -35.41
N THR A 473 -38.21 3.45 -35.39
CA THR A 473 -37.34 3.18 -36.55
C THR A 473 -37.29 1.69 -36.87
N PHE A 474 -37.22 0.83 -35.85
CA PHE A 474 -37.37 -0.62 -36.03
C PHE A 474 -38.78 -0.98 -36.52
N ALA A 475 -39.82 -0.39 -35.93
CA ALA A 475 -41.20 -0.59 -36.37
C ALA A 475 -41.45 -0.12 -37.80
N ALA A 476 -40.84 0.99 -38.23
CA ALA A 476 -40.89 1.47 -39.61
C ALA A 476 -40.16 0.51 -40.56
N PHE A 477 -39.00 -0.02 -40.19
CA PHE A 477 -38.29 -1.02 -40.99
C PHE A 477 -39.11 -2.30 -41.19
N PHE A 478 -39.64 -2.87 -40.11
CA PHE A 478 -40.52 -4.04 -40.18
C PHE A 478 -41.85 -3.74 -40.89
N GLY A 479 -42.42 -2.56 -40.67
CA GLY A 479 -43.62 -2.08 -41.35
C GLY A 479 -43.42 -1.96 -42.87
N THR A 480 -42.24 -1.51 -43.31
CA THR A 480 -41.89 -1.38 -44.74
C THR A 480 -41.72 -2.75 -45.39
N ILE A 481 -41.07 -3.70 -44.70
CA ILE A 481 -40.94 -5.09 -45.16
C ILE A 481 -42.32 -5.76 -45.25
N ALA A 482 -43.18 -5.57 -44.24
CA ALA A 482 -44.54 -6.08 -44.25
C ALA A 482 -45.36 -5.51 -45.42
N LEU A 483 -45.22 -4.22 -45.73
CA LEU A 483 -45.88 -3.58 -46.87
C LEU A 483 -45.37 -4.12 -48.21
N ALA A 484 -44.06 -4.35 -48.34
CA ALA A 484 -43.45 -4.94 -49.53
C ALA A 484 -43.94 -6.37 -49.77
N ILE A 485 -44.02 -7.20 -48.72
CA ILE A 485 -44.57 -8.56 -48.80
C ILE A 485 -46.06 -8.53 -49.16
N ALA A 486 -46.83 -7.61 -48.57
CA ALA A 486 -48.24 -7.44 -48.90
C ALA A 486 -48.46 -6.99 -50.36
N ALA A 487 -47.61 -6.09 -50.88
CA ALA A 487 -47.66 -5.65 -52.26
C ALA A 487 -47.27 -6.76 -53.25
N LEU A 488 -46.29 -7.60 -52.90
CA LEU A 488 -45.91 -8.77 -53.70
C LEU A 488 -47.03 -9.83 -53.73
N ARG A 489 -47.74 -10.05 -52.61
CA ARG A 489 -48.91 -10.94 -52.56
C ARG A 489 -50.11 -10.45 -53.37
N LYS A 490 -50.19 -9.16 -53.70
CA LYS A 490 -51.29 -8.59 -54.49
C LYS A 490 -51.00 -8.60 -56.01
N ARG A 491 -49.76 -8.92 -56.42
CA ARG A 491 -49.34 -9.06 -57.83
C ARG A 491 -49.28 -10.52 -58.32
N ASN A 492 -49.39 -11.49 -57.42
CA ASN A 492 -49.74 -12.88 -57.73
C ASN A 492 -51.24 -13.08 -57.51
#